data_AF-X1D6W0-F1
#
_entry.id   AF-X1D6W0-F1
#
_cell.length_a   1.000
_cell.length_b   1.000
_cell.length_c   1.000
_cell.angle_alpha   90.00
_cell.angle_beta   90.00
_cell.angle_gamma   90.00
#
_symmetry.space_group_name_H-M   'P 1'
#
loop_
_entity.id
_entity.type
_entity.pdbx_description
1 polymer ?
#
loop_
_entity_poly.entity_id
_entity_poly.type
_entity_poly.pdbx_seq_one_letter_code
_entity_poly.pdbx_strand_id
1 'polypeptide(L)'
;MKFCPNCEKVLFPTNNRLYCKGCSLYYVLKNGNLVVKNDNNLLSEINLAGFDNNNSKAEYKKKSDKDTSNSNPQKTSYLTFFPYEHFRSDQERIIKQIEKASLEKKNSLLAAPNGTGKTIIALSAILPLAIKKNLKILYLCRTHSQNTRIIKELTKISTHLRNNDINIKVSGLSIRGRNEMCLNEVLLGLKLNPRESMAVCSDLRKNRSCKFFLNLIKKRDQYDNLIN
;
A
#
# COMPACT_ATOMS: atom_id res chain seq x y z
N MET A 1 -3.36 32.92 13.07
CA MET A 1 -3.37 31.55 12.50
C MET A 1 -4.50 31.45 11.49
N LYS A 2 -4.35 30.69 10.40
CA LYS A 2 -5.39 30.55 9.36
C LYS A 2 -6.04 29.18 9.46
N PHE A 3 -7.37 29.13 9.36
CA PHE A 3 -8.15 27.92 9.49
C PHE A 3 -8.72 27.49 8.14
N CYS A 4 -8.84 26.18 7.95
CA CYS A 4 -9.36 25.59 6.74
C CYS A 4 -10.88 25.85 6.63
N PRO A 5 -11.38 26.49 5.57
CA PRO A 5 -12.81 26.77 5.43
C PRO A 5 -13.66 25.49 5.27
N ASN A 6 -13.05 24.37 4.88
CA ASN A 6 -13.76 23.10 4.69
C ASN A 6 -13.86 22.23 5.96
N CYS A 7 -12.97 22.39 6.94
CA CYS A 7 -12.95 21.47 8.09
C CYS A 7 -12.45 22.11 9.40
N GLU A 8 -12.34 23.45 9.43
CA GLU A 8 -12.01 24.29 10.58
C GLU A 8 -10.67 23.98 11.28
N LYS A 9 -9.86 23.08 10.72
CA LYS A 9 -8.51 22.76 11.22
C LYS A 9 -7.47 23.79 10.78
N VAL A 10 -6.41 23.93 11.58
CA VAL A 10 -5.28 24.84 11.32
C VAL A 10 -4.60 24.50 9.98
N LEU A 11 -4.31 25.53 9.19
CA LEU A 11 -3.54 25.43 7.95
C LEU A 11 -2.04 25.57 8.20
N PHE A 12 -1.25 24.72 7.53
CA PHE A 12 0.21 24.67 7.65
C PHE A 12 0.89 25.32 6.44
N PRO A 13 1.80 26.30 6.62
CA PRO A 13 2.52 26.92 5.50
C PRO A 13 3.47 25.93 4.81
N THR A 14 3.38 25.86 3.49
CA THR A 14 4.23 25.03 2.60
C THR A 14 4.47 25.79 1.30
N ASN A 15 5.71 26.25 1.04
CA ASN A 15 6.17 26.93 -0.20
C ASN A 15 5.08 27.71 -0.96
N ASN A 16 4.78 28.93 -0.51
CA ASN A 16 3.76 29.85 -1.06
C ASN A 16 2.30 29.34 -1.05
N ARG A 17 2.02 28.25 -0.32
CA ARG A 17 0.68 27.65 -0.15
C ARG A 17 0.42 27.29 1.31
N LEU A 18 -0.83 26.99 1.61
CA LEU A 18 -1.33 26.57 2.92
C LEU A 18 -1.95 25.18 2.80
N TYR A 19 -1.46 24.20 3.56
CA TYR A 19 -1.93 22.82 3.52
C TYR A 19 -2.81 22.48 4.72
N CYS A 20 -3.94 21.82 4.49
CA CYS A 20 -4.78 21.31 5.56
C CYS A 20 -4.53 19.82 5.82
N LYS A 21 -4.15 19.43 7.04
CA LYS A 21 -4.04 18.01 7.44
C LYS A 21 -5.39 17.30 7.59
N GLY A 22 -6.50 18.03 7.66
CA GLY A 22 -7.85 17.48 7.80
C GLY A 22 -8.41 16.95 6.50
N CYS A 23 -8.50 17.83 5.49
CA CYS A 23 -9.07 17.53 4.18
C CYS A 23 -8.03 17.25 3.10
N SER A 24 -6.72 17.34 3.41
CA SER A 24 -5.61 17.15 2.47
C SER A 24 -5.59 18.12 1.28
N LEU A 25 -6.27 19.26 1.38
CA LEU A 25 -6.32 20.30 0.34
C LEU A 25 -5.23 21.36 0.53
N TYR A 26 -4.83 21.98 -0.58
CA TYR A 26 -3.97 23.16 -0.62
C TYR A 26 -4.78 24.43 -0.88
N TYR A 27 -4.44 25.49 -0.18
CA TYR A 27 -5.05 26.81 -0.25
C TYR A 27 -4.01 27.86 -0.61
N VAL A 28 -4.43 28.89 -1.34
CA VAL A 28 -3.63 30.10 -1.60
C VAL A 28 -4.41 31.31 -1.12
N LEU A 29 -3.71 32.33 -0.65
CA LEU A 29 -4.31 33.63 -0.38
C LEU A 29 -4.38 34.44 -1.66
N LYS A 30 -5.61 34.76 -2.08
CA LYS A 30 -5.89 35.81 -3.07
C LYS A 30 -6.76 36.85 -2.38
N ASN A 31 -6.33 38.12 -2.37
CA ASN A 31 -7.08 39.27 -1.84
C ASN A 31 -7.66 39.06 -0.43
N GLY A 32 -6.88 38.47 0.49
CA GLY A 32 -7.31 38.22 1.87
C GLY A 32 -8.13 36.93 2.08
N ASN A 33 -8.66 36.32 1.02
CA ASN A 33 -9.47 35.11 1.08
C ASN A 33 -8.69 33.83 0.76
N LEU A 34 -9.04 32.73 1.43
CA LEU A 34 -8.47 31.40 1.22
C LEU A 34 -9.20 30.67 0.09
N VAL A 35 -8.55 30.53 -1.05
CA VAL A 35 -9.11 29.81 -2.21
C VAL A 35 -8.47 28.43 -2.30
N VAL A 36 -9.29 27.38 -2.45
CA VAL A 36 -8.81 26.02 -2.73
C VAL A 36 -8.09 26.04 -4.07
N LYS A 37 -6.82 25.65 -4.09
CA LYS A 37 -6.08 25.50 -5.35
C LYS A 37 -6.39 24.12 -5.92
N ASN A 38 -7.53 24.01 -6.61
CA ASN A 38 -7.76 22.94 -7.56
C ASN A 38 -7.06 23.35 -8.87
N ASP A 39 -6.25 22.47 -9.46
CA ASP A 39 -5.48 22.75 -10.69
C ASP A 39 -6.36 23.02 -11.94
N ASN A 40 -7.69 23.14 -11.77
CA ASN A 40 -8.67 23.33 -12.84
C ASN A 40 -9.06 24.80 -13.13
N ASN A 41 -8.68 25.78 -12.28
CA ASN A 41 -9.07 27.19 -12.48
C ASN A 41 -7.96 28.09 -13.07
N LEU A 42 -7.03 27.53 -13.84
CA LEU A 42 -6.05 28.31 -14.62
C LEU A 42 -6.62 28.80 -15.98
N LEU A 43 -7.88 28.51 -16.30
CA LEU A 43 -8.44 28.72 -17.65
C LEU A 43 -9.39 29.92 -17.80
N SER A 44 -9.70 30.68 -16.75
CA SER A 44 -10.65 31.81 -16.86
C SER A 44 -10.05 33.20 -16.65
N GLU A 45 -8.81 33.33 -16.14
CA GLU A 45 -8.16 34.64 -15.91
C GLU A 45 -7.05 34.98 -16.92
N ILE A 46 -6.78 34.12 -17.92
CA ILE A 46 -5.76 34.37 -18.96
C ILE A 46 -6.37 34.88 -20.28
N ASN A 47 -7.69 34.75 -20.47
CA ASN A 47 -8.36 35.09 -21.74
C ASN A 47 -8.73 36.57 -21.92
N LEU A 48 -7.97 37.52 -21.34
CA LEU A 48 -8.17 38.94 -21.63
C LEU A 48 -6.86 39.72 -21.86
N ALA A 49 -5.89 39.10 -22.53
CA ALA A 49 -4.83 39.82 -23.24
C ALA A 49 -4.21 38.97 -24.37
N GLY A 50 -4.63 39.19 -25.62
CA GLY A 50 -3.74 39.18 -26.80
C GLY A 50 -3.34 37.86 -27.48
N PHE A 51 -4.30 37.23 -28.18
CA PHE A 51 -4.27 36.68 -29.56
C PHE A 51 -3.19 35.67 -30.09
N ASP A 52 -3.70 34.45 -30.32
CA ASP A 52 -3.79 33.67 -31.57
C ASP A 52 -2.62 32.88 -32.21
N ASN A 53 -2.64 31.58 -31.91
CA ASN A 53 -2.75 30.40 -32.80
C ASN A 53 -1.74 30.19 -33.96
N ASN A 54 -0.84 29.19 -33.81
CA ASN A 54 -1.00 27.88 -34.49
C ASN A 54 0.14 26.86 -34.19
N ASN A 55 -0.30 25.68 -33.74
CA ASN A 55 0.30 24.33 -33.79
C ASN A 55 1.59 23.97 -33.03
N SER A 56 1.37 23.53 -31.79
CA SER A 56 2.18 22.59 -31.01
C SER A 56 1.67 21.13 -31.19
N LYS A 57 2.59 20.16 -31.28
CA LYS A 57 2.31 18.73 -31.01
C LYS A 57 3.30 18.21 -29.97
N ALA A 58 2.91 18.27 -28.71
CA ALA A 58 3.48 17.48 -27.62
C ALA A 58 2.31 16.89 -26.83
N GLU A 59 1.96 15.64 -27.14
CA GLU A 59 0.80 14.94 -26.60
C GLU A 59 1.06 14.44 -25.17
N TYR A 60 0.46 15.11 -24.18
CA TYR A 60 0.19 14.54 -22.86
C TYR A 60 -1.18 13.85 -22.91
N LYS A 61 -1.20 12.51 -22.93
CA LYS A 61 -2.43 11.70 -23.00
C LYS A 61 -3.19 11.70 -21.67
N LYS A 62 -4.41 12.23 -21.71
CA LYS A 62 -5.49 12.03 -20.72
C LYS A 62 -5.90 10.55 -20.65
N LYS A 63 -6.41 10.10 -19.49
CA LYS A 63 -7.24 8.89 -19.40
C LYS A 63 -8.50 9.15 -20.24
N SER A 64 -8.60 8.50 -21.39
CA SER A 64 -9.80 8.46 -22.22
C SER A 64 -10.51 7.13 -22.02
N ASP A 65 -11.81 7.21 -21.80
CA ASP A 65 -12.76 6.11 -21.90
C ASP A 65 -12.88 5.59 -23.35
N LYS A 66 -13.33 4.33 -23.44
CA LYS A 66 -13.64 3.47 -24.60
C LYS A 66 -12.45 2.72 -25.21
N ASP A 67 -12.46 1.40 -25.00
CA ASP A 67 -12.51 0.45 -26.12
C ASP A 67 -13.21 -0.84 -25.68
N THR A 68 -14.18 -1.24 -26.50
CA THR A 68 -15.05 -2.40 -26.36
C THR A 68 -14.34 -3.66 -26.86
N SER A 69 -14.53 -4.78 -26.15
CA SER A 69 -14.33 -6.19 -26.56
C SER A 69 -12.95 -6.65 -27.10
N ASN A 70 -12.15 -7.31 -26.26
CA ASN A 70 -11.73 -8.72 -26.46
C ASN A 70 -10.82 -9.22 -25.32
N SER A 71 -11.01 -10.48 -24.93
CA SER A 71 -10.32 -11.22 -23.88
C SER A 71 -8.80 -11.22 -24.04
N ASN A 72 -8.08 -10.51 -23.16
CA ASN A 72 -6.61 -10.50 -23.14
C ASN A 72 -6.10 -10.38 -21.70
N PRO A 73 -4.96 -11.00 -21.33
CA PRO A 73 -4.51 -11.11 -19.95
C PRO A 73 -4.25 -9.71 -19.40
N GLN A 74 -4.93 -9.37 -18.30
CA GLN A 74 -4.89 -8.04 -17.70
C GLN A 74 -3.45 -7.56 -17.55
N LYS A 75 -3.10 -6.48 -18.27
CA LYS A 75 -1.78 -5.85 -18.23
C LYS A 75 -1.60 -5.19 -16.86
N THR A 76 -1.12 -5.97 -15.91
CA THR A 76 -0.85 -5.51 -14.54
C THR A 76 0.40 -4.62 -14.55
N SER A 77 0.27 -3.41 -14.01
CA SER A 77 1.36 -2.44 -13.89
C SER A 77 1.47 -1.94 -12.46
N TYR A 78 2.56 -1.26 -12.12
CA TYR A 78 2.71 -0.67 -10.78
C TYR A 78 1.57 0.30 -10.41
N LEU A 79 0.95 0.97 -11.39
CA LEU A 79 -0.21 1.86 -11.18
C LEU A 79 -1.43 1.10 -10.65
N THR A 80 -1.64 -0.13 -11.12
CA THR A 80 -2.73 -1.00 -10.67
C THR A 80 -2.67 -1.28 -9.17
N PHE A 81 -1.46 -1.32 -8.60
CA PHE A 81 -1.22 -1.62 -7.19
C PHE A 81 -0.84 -0.40 -6.36
N PHE A 82 -1.01 0.82 -6.87
CA PHE A 82 -0.68 2.04 -6.14
C PHE A 82 -1.97 2.68 -5.57
N PRO A 83 -2.22 2.57 -4.26
CA PRO A 83 -3.52 2.88 -3.66
C PRO A 83 -3.72 4.37 -3.34
N TYR A 84 -2.81 5.24 -3.76
CA TYR A 84 -2.87 6.67 -3.50
C TYR A 84 -3.09 7.42 -4.81
N GLU A 85 -3.82 8.54 -4.75
CA GLU A 85 -4.18 9.33 -5.94
C GLU A 85 -2.96 9.87 -6.69
N HIS A 86 -1.92 10.27 -5.95
CA HIS A 86 -0.73 10.89 -6.51
C HIS A 86 0.55 10.31 -5.91
N PHE A 87 1.58 10.22 -6.75
CA PHE A 87 2.94 9.96 -6.31
C PHE A 87 3.52 11.19 -5.61
N ARG A 88 4.28 10.96 -4.53
CA ARG A 88 5.21 11.96 -4.01
C ARG A 88 6.44 12.04 -4.92
N SER A 89 7.24 13.10 -4.74
CA SER A 89 8.51 13.27 -5.45
C SER A 89 9.30 11.97 -5.51
N ASP A 90 9.78 11.64 -6.70
CA ASP A 90 10.63 10.49 -7.03
C ASP A 90 10.03 9.10 -6.82
N GLN A 91 8.85 8.95 -6.19
CA GLN A 91 8.29 7.63 -5.90
C GLN A 91 8.10 6.80 -7.18
N GLU A 92 7.49 7.38 -8.21
CA GLU A 92 7.25 6.68 -9.47
C GLU A 92 8.56 6.28 -10.16
N ARG A 93 9.55 7.17 -10.15
CA ARG A 93 10.88 6.90 -10.71
C ARG A 93 11.55 5.73 -10.00
N ILE A 94 11.49 5.69 -8.67
CA ILE A 94 12.08 4.62 -7.86
C ILE A 94 11.34 3.29 -8.11
N ILE A 95 10.00 3.31 -8.20
CA ILE A 95 9.19 2.13 -8.53
C ILE A 95 9.64 1.52 -9.87
N LYS A 96 9.76 2.34 -10.92
CA LYS A 96 10.20 1.90 -12.25
C LYS A 96 11.62 1.32 -12.22
N GLN A 97 12.52 1.91 -11.43
CA GLN A 97 13.89 1.40 -11.27
C GLN A 97 13.91 0.02 -10.59
N ILE A 98 13.14 -0.17 -9.53
CA ILE A 98 13.03 -1.45 -8.82
C ILE A 98 12.39 -2.52 -9.72
N GLU A 99 11.32 -2.17 -10.44
CA GLU A 99 10.66 -3.06 -11.39
C GLU A 99 11.62 -3.53 -12.50
N LYS A 100 12.35 -2.60 -13.12
CA LYS A 100 13.36 -2.91 -14.14
C LYS A 100 14.44 -3.84 -13.61
N ALA A 101 15.04 -3.52 -12.46
CA ALA A 101 16.07 -4.36 -11.86
C ALA A 101 15.53 -5.77 -11.52
N SER A 102 14.29 -5.86 -11.04
CA SER A 102 13.65 -7.14 -10.70
C SER A 102 13.34 -7.99 -11.94
N LEU A 103 12.98 -7.38 -13.06
CA LEU A 103 12.84 -8.05 -14.35
C LEU A 103 14.17 -8.63 -14.84
N GLU A 104 15.25 -7.87 -14.67
CA GLU A 104 16.63 -8.26 -14.98
C GLU A 104 17.25 -9.21 -13.94
N LYS A 105 16.51 -9.60 -12.90
CA LYS A 105 16.98 -10.44 -11.78
C LYS A 105 18.20 -9.86 -11.05
N LYS A 106 18.27 -8.52 -10.94
CA LYS A 106 19.32 -7.78 -10.22
C LYS A 106 18.83 -7.31 -8.86
N ASN A 107 19.78 -7.11 -7.94
CA ASN A 107 19.52 -6.52 -6.63
C ASN A 107 19.32 -5.00 -6.75
N SER A 108 18.41 -4.45 -5.93
CA SER A 108 18.19 -3.00 -5.82
C SER A 108 18.47 -2.55 -4.38
N LEU A 109 19.27 -1.50 -4.22
CA LEU A 109 19.51 -0.84 -2.94
C LEU A 109 18.82 0.53 -2.94
N LEU A 110 17.88 0.72 -2.03
CA LEU A 110 17.15 1.97 -1.87
C LEU A 110 17.51 2.65 -0.54
N ALA A 111 18.25 3.75 -0.63
CA ALA A 111 18.44 4.68 0.50
C ALA A 111 17.35 5.76 0.44
N ALA A 112 16.44 5.75 1.42
CA ALA A 112 15.36 6.74 1.48
C ALA A 112 15.00 7.09 2.93
N PRO A 113 14.70 8.36 3.24
CA PRO A 113 14.30 8.79 4.57
C PRO A 113 12.93 8.24 4.97
N ASN A 114 12.56 8.44 6.23
CA ASN A 114 11.22 8.08 6.70
C ASN A 114 10.16 8.97 6.03
N GLY A 115 8.97 8.42 5.80
CA GLY A 115 7.89 9.15 5.11
C GLY A 115 7.91 9.07 3.58
N THR A 116 9.01 8.64 2.95
CA THR A 116 9.11 8.44 1.48
C THR A 116 8.17 7.35 0.94
N GLY A 117 7.57 6.54 1.80
CA GLY A 117 6.70 5.45 1.36
C GLY A 117 7.46 4.22 0.86
N LYS A 118 8.64 3.94 1.43
CA LYS A 118 9.48 2.77 1.10
C LYS A 118 8.68 1.48 0.92
N THR A 119 7.74 1.22 1.82
CA THR A 119 6.85 0.05 1.77
C THR A 119 5.95 0.04 0.55
N ILE A 120 5.25 1.15 0.24
CA ILE A 120 4.35 1.16 -0.90
C ILE A 120 5.10 1.15 -2.22
N ILE A 121 6.25 1.84 -2.30
CA ILE A 121 7.18 1.78 -3.43
C ILE A 121 7.57 0.33 -3.73
N ALA A 122 8.04 -0.40 -2.71
CA ALA A 122 8.48 -1.78 -2.89
C ALA A 122 7.32 -2.72 -3.29
N LEU A 123 6.17 -2.62 -2.63
CA LEU A 123 5.01 -3.47 -2.95
C LEU A 123 4.47 -3.20 -4.34
N SER A 124 4.24 -1.94 -4.72
CA SER A 124 3.72 -1.58 -6.04
C SER A 124 4.68 -1.94 -7.17
N ALA A 125 5.99 -1.91 -6.94
CA ALA A 125 6.99 -2.34 -7.92
C ALA A 125 7.02 -3.87 -8.13
N ILE A 126 6.86 -4.66 -7.06
CA ILE A 126 7.08 -6.12 -7.11
C ILE A 126 5.79 -6.91 -7.35
N LEU A 127 4.64 -6.45 -6.87
CA LEU A 127 3.37 -7.18 -7.01
C LEU A 127 3.00 -7.54 -8.47
N PRO A 128 3.12 -6.64 -9.48
CA PRO A 128 2.84 -7.00 -10.87
C PRO A 128 3.71 -8.17 -11.34
N LEU A 129 5.00 -8.11 -11.03
CA LEU A 129 5.96 -9.15 -11.40
C LEU A 129 5.67 -10.47 -10.69
N ALA A 130 5.38 -10.41 -9.39
CA ALA A 130 5.10 -11.59 -8.59
C ALA A 130 3.86 -12.33 -9.10
N ILE A 131 2.79 -11.60 -9.41
CA ILE A 131 1.55 -12.20 -9.95
C ILE A 131 1.79 -12.77 -11.34
N LYS A 132 2.40 -12.00 -12.24
CA LYS A 132 2.68 -12.44 -13.63
C LYS A 132 3.53 -13.71 -13.68
N LYS A 133 4.47 -13.86 -12.75
CA LYS A 133 5.40 -15.01 -12.69
C LYS A 133 5.00 -16.08 -11.67
N ASN A 134 3.81 -15.97 -11.06
CA ASN A 134 3.35 -16.87 -9.99
C ASN A 134 4.38 -17.06 -8.84
N LEU A 135 4.98 -15.95 -8.40
CA LEU A 135 5.97 -15.91 -7.32
C LEU A 135 5.35 -15.49 -5.99
N LYS A 136 6.03 -15.85 -4.90
CA LYS A 136 5.70 -15.40 -3.54
C LYS A 136 6.67 -14.30 -3.11
N ILE A 137 6.17 -13.32 -2.36
CA ILE A 137 6.98 -12.23 -1.80
C ILE A 137 7.29 -12.57 -0.34
N LEU A 138 8.58 -12.73 -0.02
CA LEU A 138 9.06 -12.80 1.36
C LEU A 138 9.53 -11.42 1.81
N TYR A 139 8.73 -10.74 2.64
CA TYR A 139 9.09 -9.43 3.17
C TYR A 139 9.72 -9.58 4.55
N LEU A 140 10.98 -9.15 4.70
CA LEU A 140 11.71 -9.21 5.95
C LEU A 140 11.73 -7.84 6.65
N CYS A 141 11.55 -7.84 7.97
CA CYS A 141 11.63 -6.63 8.80
C CYS A 141 12.39 -6.90 10.08
N ARG A 142 12.84 -5.82 10.72
CA ARG A 142 13.52 -5.88 12.00
C ARG A 142 12.54 -6.00 13.17
N THR A 143 11.36 -5.38 13.09
CA THR A 143 10.41 -5.29 14.22
C THR A 143 8.99 -5.68 13.85
N HIS A 144 8.19 -6.08 14.86
CA HIS A 144 6.76 -6.36 14.68
C HIS A 144 5.95 -5.12 14.26
N SER A 145 6.34 -3.93 14.71
CA SER A 145 5.71 -2.67 14.28
C SER A 145 5.91 -2.39 12.78
N GLN A 146 7.10 -2.70 12.25
CA GLN A 146 7.38 -2.64 10.82
C GLN A 146 6.54 -3.65 10.03
N ASN A 147 6.48 -4.91 10.48
CA ASN A 147 5.60 -5.93 9.88
C ASN A 147 4.14 -5.47 9.84
N THR A 148 3.63 -4.91 10.94
CA THR A 148 2.26 -4.39 11.02
C THR A 148 2.00 -3.33 9.97
N ARG A 149 2.97 -2.43 9.73
CA ARG A 149 2.86 -1.36 8.74
C ARG A 149 2.74 -1.92 7.32
N ILE A 150 3.44 -3.01 7.02
CA ILE A 150 3.38 -3.66 5.71
C ILE A 150 2.02 -4.29 5.47
N ILE A 151 1.50 -5.02 6.45
CA ILE A 151 0.15 -5.58 6.35
C ILE A 151 -0.89 -4.47 6.12
N LYS A 152 -0.78 -3.33 6.82
CA LYS A 152 -1.66 -2.17 6.58
C LYS A 152 -1.57 -1.63 5.16
N GLU A 153 -0.38 -1.46 4.61
CA GLU A 153 -0.22 -1.01 3.21
C GLU A 153 -0.73 -2.06 2.22
N LEU A 154 -0.49 -3.35 2.45
CA LEU A 154 -1.02 -4.43 1.63
C LEU A 154 -2.55 -4.47 1.64
N THR A 155 -3.17 -4.23 2.81
CA THR A 155 -4.63 -4.09 2.94
C THR A 155 -5.14 -2.90 2.13
N LYS A 156 -4.44 -1.76 2.13
CA LYS A 156 -4.82 -0.61 1.29
C LYS A 156 -4.79 -0.96 -0.20
N ILE A 157 -3.75 -1.68 -0.65
CA ILE A 157 -3.66 -2.18 -2.03
C ILE A 157 -4.84 -3.11 -2.33
N SER A 158 -5.10 -4.09 -1.46
CA SER A 158 -6.21 -5.03 -1.62
C SER A 158 -7.57 -4.33 -1.70
N THR A 159 -7.83 -3.34 -0.84
CA THR A 159 -9.04 -2.51 -0.89
C THR A 159 -9.10 -1.67 -2.16
N HIS A 160 -7.99 -1.05 -2.56
CA HIS A 160 -7.92 -0.27 -3.79
C HIS A 160 -8.28 -1.11 -5.02
N LEU A 161 -7.75 -2.33 -5.13
CA LEU A 161 -8.07 -3.26 -6.22
C LEU A 161 -9.57 -3.59 -6.24
N ARG A 162 -10.16 -3.90 -5.07
CA ARG A 162 -11.60 -4.16 -4.97
C ARG A 162 -12.44 -2.96 -5.38
N ASN A 163 -12.09 -1.76 -4.91
CA ASN A 163 -12.85 -0.54 -5.18
C ASN A 163 -12.81 -0.09 -6.65
N ASN A 164 -11.85 -0.59 -7.43
CA ASN A 164 -11.73 -0.31 -8.86
C ASN A 164 -12.18 -1.52 -9.71
N ASP A 165 -12.91 -2.48 -9.12
CA ASP A 165 -13.41 -3.69 -9.78
C ASP A 165 -12.32 -4.52 -10.48
N ILE A 166 -11.09 -4.47 -9.95
CA ILE A 166 -9.96 -5.23 -10.47
C ILE A 166 -9.97 -6.62 -9.81
N ASN A 167 -10.22 -7.66 -10.61
CA ASN A 167 -10.28 -9.05 -10.16
C ASN A 167 -8.89 -9.66 -9.89
N ILE A 168 -8.13 -9.04 -8.99
CA ILE A 168 -6.82 -9.50 -8.53
C ILE A 168 -6.86 -9.63 -7.01
N LYS A 169 -6.63 -10.84 -6.51
CA LYS A 169 -6.59 -11.12 -5.07
C LYS A 169 -5.17 -11.02 -4.56
N VAL A 170 -4.91 -10.02 -3.74
CA VAL A 170 -3.66 -9.86 -3.00
C VAL A 170 -3.93 -10.14 -1.52
N SER A 171 -3.15 -11.06 -0.95
CA SER A 171 -3.20 -11.41 0.47
C SER A 171 -1.78 -11.50 1.04
N GLY A 172 -1.65 -11.39 2.35
CA GLY A 172 -0.38 -11.49 3.03
C GLY A 172 -0.54 -12.00 4.46
N LEU A 173 0.49 -12.70 4.93
CA LEU A 173 0.55 -13.27 6.27
C LEU A 173 1.75 -12.66 7.01
N SER A 174 1.50 -12.10 8.19
CA SER A 174 2.57 -11.70 9.11
C SER A 174 2.84 -12.83 10.08
N ILE A 175 4.05 -13.40 10.04
CA ILE A 175 4.51 -14.40 11.01
C ILE A 175 5.16 -13.68 12.19
N ARG A 176 4.79 -14.06 13.41
CA ARG A 176 5.29 -13.51 14.68
C ARG A 176 5.57 -14.63 15.68
N GLY A 177 6.13 -14.25 16.83
CA GLY A 177 6.47 -15.18 17.90
C GLY A 177 5.25 -15.86 18.52
N ARG A 178 5.50 -16.96 19.25
CA ARG A 178 4.44 -17.77 19.86
C ARG A 178 3.55 -16.94 20.79
N ASN A 179 4.12 -16.01 21.54
CA ASN A 179 3.43 -15.14 22.49
C ASN A 179 2.34 -14.29 21.84
N GLU A 180 2.52 -13.89 20.58
CA GLU A 180 1.56 -13.04 19.87
C GLU A 180 0.54 -13.82 19.03
N MET A 181 0.86 -15.08 18.70
CA MET A 181 0.05 -15.90 17.79
C MET A 181 -0.56 -17.14 18.46
N CYS A 182 -0.37 -17.35 19.76
CA CYS A 182 -1.01 -18.43 20.48
C CYS A 182 -2.46 -18.05 20.85
N LEU A 183 -3.36 -19.02 20.82
CA LEU A 183 -4.75 -18.87 21.29
C LEU A 183 -4.98 -19.54 22.65
N ASN A 184 -3.99 -20.27 23.17
CA ASN A 184 -4.12 -20.99 24.42
C ASN A 184 -4.00 -20.02 25.60
N GLU A 185 -5.12 -19.83 26.31
CA GLU A 185 -5.24 -18.90 27.44
C GLU A 185 -4.24 -19.20 28.56
N VAL A 186 -3.92 -20.48 28.83
CA VAL A 186 -2.92 -20.85 29.83
C VAL A 186 -1.56 -20.27 29.46
N LEU A 187 -1.14 -20.44 28.21
CA LEU A 187 0.14 -19.90 27.75
C LEU A 187 0.14 -18.36 27.75
N LEU A 188 -0.96 -17.74 27.31
CA LEU A 188 -1.08 -16.27 27.26
C LEU A 188 -1.11 -15.64 28.66
N GLY A 189 -1.76 -16.29 29.62
CA GLY A 189 -1.88 -15.83 31.01
C GLY A 189 -0.55 -15.83 31.76
N LEU A 190 0.36 -16.75 31.45
CA LEU A 190 1.67 -16.86 32.09
C LEU A 190 2.64 -15.73 31.68
N LYS A 191 2.36 -14.98 30.61
CA LYS A 191 3.19 -13.86 30.11
C LYS A 191 4.70 -14.17 30.03
N LEU A 192 5.02 -15.40 29.64
CA LEU A 192 6.39 -15.91 29.59
C LEU A 192 7.21 -15.24 28.50
N ASN A 193 8.54 -15.30 28.62
CA ASN A 193 9.41 -14.91 27.53
C ASN A 193 9.30 -15.91 26.34
N PRO A 194 9.75 -15.55 25.13
CA PRO A 194 9.57 -16.40 23.95
C PRO A 194 10.15 -17.82 24.09
N ARG A 195 11.26 -18.01 24.81
CA ARG A 195 11.89 -19.33 24.98
C ARG A 195 11.04 -20.22 25.88
N GLU A 196 10.62 -19.70 27.02
CA GLU A 196 9.75 -20.40 27.96
C GLU A 196 8.39 -20.72 27.34
N SER A 197 7.79 -19.79 26.61
CA SER A 197 6.56 -20.04 25.87
C SER A 197 6.70 -21.19 24.87
N MET A 198 7.87 -21.34 24.23
CA MET A 198 8.11 -22.49 23.35
C MET A 198 8.19 -23.80 24.11
N ALA A 199 8.83 -23.82 25.29
CA ALA A 199 8.91 -25.00 26.15
C ALA A 199 7.51 -25.43 26.65
N VAL A 200 6.75 -24.50 27.24
CA VAL A 200 5.38 -24.77 27.70
C VAL A 200 4.48 -25.20 26.54
N CYS A 201 4.59 -24.55 25.37
CA CYS A 201 3.84 -24.97 24.19
C CYS A 201 4.22 -26.38 23.72
N SER A 202 5.49 -26.78 23.84
CA SER A 202 5.93 -28.14 23.56
C SER A 202 5.27 -29.13 24.52
N ASP A 203 5.29 -28.85 25.81
CA ASP A 203 4.75 -29.77 26.84
C ASP A 203 3.24 -29.90 26.73
N LEU A 204 2.52 -28.80 26.52
CA LEU A 204 1.07 -28.82 26.27
C LEU A 204 0.69 -29.62 25.01
N ARG A 205 1.56 -29.67 24.00
CA ARG A 205 1.34 -30.49 22.80
C ARG A 205 1.62 -31.97 23.06
N LYS A 206 2.74 -32.28 23.74
CA LYS A 206 3.12 -33.66 24.10
C LYS A 206 2.05 -34.32 24.99
N ASN A 207 1.58 -33.60 25.99
CA ASN A 207 0.56 -34.07 26.94
C ASN A 207 -0.87 -34.01 26.39
N ARG A 208 -1.04 -33.67 25.10
CA ARG A 208 -2.35 -33.50 24.44
C ARG A 208 -3.29 -32.53 25.18
N SER A 209 -2.75 -31.56 25.90
CA SER A 209 -3.51 -30.57 26.68
C SER A 209 -3.86 -29.32 25.86
N CYS A 210 -3.27 -29.13 24.67
CA CYS A 210 -3.56 -28.00 23.80
C CYS A 210 -4.71 -28.29 22.81
N LYS A 211 -5.94 -27.87 23.14
CA LYS A 211 -7.13 -27.99 22.28
C LYS A 211 -6.92 -27.48 20.86
N PHE A 212 -6.26 -26.33 20.71
CA PHE A 212 -6.01 -25.72 19.38
C PHE A 212 -5.11 -26.58 18.50
N PHE A 213 -4.08 -27.19 19.08
CA PHE A 213 -3.18 -28.08 18.36
C PHE A 213 -3.88 -29.38 17.97
N LEU A 214 -4.65 -29.99 18.88
CA LEU A 214 -5.41 -31.20 18.57
C LEU A 214 -6.42 -30.97 17.45
N ASN A 215 -7.14 -29.85 17.49
CA ASN A 215 -8.08 -29.47 16.43
C ASN A 215 -7.37 -29.24 15.09
N LEU A 216 -6.16 -28.67 15.11
CA LEU A 216 -5.36 -28.48 13.90
C LEU A 216 -4.96 -29.82 13.28
N ILE A 217 -4.47 -30.77 14.08
CA ILE A 217 -4.09 -32.10 13.61
C ILE A 217 -5.31 -32.84 13.04
N LYS A 218 -6.43 -32.86 13.78
CA LYS A 218 -7.67 -33.50 13.31
C LYS A 218 -8.13 -32.96 11.96
N LYS A 219 -8.10 -31.64 11.77
CA LYS A 219 -8.48 -31.02 10.50
C LYS A 219 -7.48 -31.31 9.39
N ARG A 220 -6.17 -31.27 9.68
CA ARG A 220 -5.14 -31.60 8.69
C ARG A 220 -5.36 -33.01 8.15
N ASP A 221 -5.55 -33.98 9.04
CA ASP A 221 -5.72 -35.38 8.65
C ASP A 221 -7.01 -35.57 7.81
N GLN A 222 -8.07 -34.79 8.06
CA GLN A 222 -9.27 -34.76 7.20
C GLN A 222 -8.97 -34.24 5.78
N TYR A 223 -8.15 -33.19 5.64
CA TYR A 223 -7.79 -32.65 4.32
C TYR A 223 -6.84 -33.56 3.56
N ASP A 224 -5.85 -34.15 4.24
CA ASP A 224 -4.90 -35.06 3.60
C ASP A 224 -5.62 -36.32 3.07
N ASN A 225 -6.65 -36.80 3.78
CA ASN A 225 -7.50 -37.92 3.34
C ASN A 225 -8.49 -37.57 2.21
N LEU A 226 -8.71 -36.28 1.90
CA LEU A 226 -9.53 -35.84 0.77
C LEU A 226 -8.72 -35.66 -0.52
N ILE A 227 -7.39 -35.64 -0.40
CA ILE A 227 -6.45 -35.44 -1.52
C ILE A 227 -5.90 -36.78 -2.04
N ASN A 228 -6.01 -37.85 -1.25
CA ASN A 228 -5.70 -39.23 -1.64
C ASN A 228 -6.97 -39.97 -2.06
#